data_AF-I7D217-F1
#
_entry.id   AF-I7D217-F1
#
_cell.length_a   1.000
_cell.length_b   1.000
_cell.length_c   1.000
_cell.angle_alpha   90.00
_cell.angle_beta   90.00
_cell.angle_gamma   90.00
#
_symmetry.space_group_name_H-M   'P 1'
#
loop_
_entity.id
_entity.type
_entity.pdbx_description
1 polymer ?
#
loop_
_entity_poly.entity_id
_entity_poly.type
_entity_poly.pdbx_seq_one_letter_code
_entity_poly.pdbx_strand_id
1 'polypeptide(L)' 'MLTDTERELLDADEKSDRYYQAVSRVRRKINEELTEDVRLLEENHPELLTELRDVVCEDD' A
#
# COMPACT_ATOMS: atom_id res chain seq x y z
N MET A 1 -0.20 -5.11 3.18
CA MET A 1 0.13 -5.61 1.81
C MET A 1 -1.15 -5.90 1.01
N LEU A 2 -1.11 -5.75 -0.32
CA LEU A 2 -2.22 -6.10 -1.20
C LEU A 2 -2.43 -7.61 -1.24
N THR A 3 -3.68 -8.05 -1.40
CA THR A 3 -4.00 -9.46 -1.69
C THR A 3 -3.85 -9.75 -3.18
N ASP A 4 -3.74 -11.02 -3.55
CA ASP A 4 -3.62 -11.42 -4.96
C ASP A 4 -4.84 -10.97 -5.78
N THR A 5 -6.05 -11.13 -5.22
CA THR A 5 -7.27 -10.62 -5.85
C THR A 5 -7.27 -9.09 -6.00
N GLU A 6 -6.72 -8.34 -5.04
CA GLU A 6 -6.61 -6.88 -5.17
C GLU A 6 -5.61 -6.50 -6.27
N ARG A 7 -4.50 -7.23 -6.41
CA ARG A 7 -3.53 -7.03 -7.50
C ARG A 7 -4.17 -7.31 -8.86
N GLU A 8 -4.82 -8.46 -9.02
CA GLU A 8 -5.53 -8.83 -10.26
C GLU A 8 -6.58 -7.80 -10.64
N LEU A 9 -7.37 -7.32 -9.66
CA LEU A 9 -8.39 -6.32 -9.93
C LEU A 9 -7.78 -4.97 -10.33
N LEU A 10 -6.68 -4.53 -9.71
CA LEU A 10 -6.03 -3.27 -10.04
C LEU A 10 -5.35 -3.29 -11.41
N ASP A 11 -4.89 -4.46 -11.86
CA ASP A 11 -4.25 -4.68 -13.16
C ASP A 11 -5.25 -4.90 -14.31
N ALA A 12 -6.54 -5.08 -14.00
CA ALA A 12 -7.56 -5.37 -15.00
C ALA A 12 -7.82 -4.17 -15.93
N ASP A 13 -7.85 -4.43 -17.24
CA ASP A 13 -8.18 -3.43 -18.28
C ASP A 13 -9.58 -2.84 -18.13
N GLU A 14 -10.57 -3.66 -17.75
CA GLU A 14 -11.96 -3.25 -17.57
C GLU A 14 -12.31 -2.99 -16.10
N LYS A 15 -12.79 -1.77 -15.81
CA LYS A 15 -13.15 -1.34 -14.46
C LYS A 15 -14.55 -1.80 -14.08
N SER A 16 -14.62 -2.90 -13.34
CA SER A 16 -15.85 -3.44 -12.75
C SER A 16 -16.23 -2.80 -11.39
N ASP A 17 -17.41 -3.10 -10.85
CA ASP A 17 -17.75 -2.71 -9.46
C ASP A 17 -16.75 -3.27 -8.44
N ARG A 18 -16.21 -4.46 -8.70
CA ARG A 18 -15.19 -5.08 -7.85
C ARG A 18 -13.87 -4.33 -7.90
N TYR A 19 -13.52 -3.74 -9.05
CA TYR A 19 -12.37 -2.84 -9.17
C TYR A 19 -12.49 -1.67 -8.19
N TYR A 20 -13.62 -0.96 -8.20
CA TYR A 20 -13.80 0.20 -7.32
C TYR A 20 -13.80 -0.19 -5.83
N GLN A 21 -14.33 -1.37 -5.49
CA GLN A 21 -14.23 -1.90 -4.13
C GLN A 21 -12.78 -2.20 -3.74
N ALA A 22 -11.99 -2.80 -4.62
CA ALA A 22 -10.57 -3.03 -4.39
C ALA A 22 -9.83 -1.70 -4.18
N VAL A 23 -10.03 -0.71 -5.06
CA VAL A 23 -9.44 0.64 -4.91
C VAL A 23 -9.78 1.26 -3.56
N SER A 24 -11.05 1.19 -3.15
CA SER A 24 -11.49 1.73 -1.85
C SER A 24 -10.81 1.05 -0.67
N ARG A 25 -10.68 -0.29 -0.72
CA ARG A 25 -9.98 -1.06 0.32
C ARG A 25 -8.50 -0.72 0.37
N VAL A 26 -7.83 -0.64 -0.78
CA VAL A 26 -6.41 -0.26 -0.86
C VAL A 26 -6.19 1.13 -0.31
N ARG A 27 -7.06 2.10 -0.65
CA ARG A 27 -6.99 3.44 -0.07
C ARG A 27 -7.10 3.43 1.45
N ARG A 28 -7.98 2.61 2.03
CA ARG A 28 -8.07 2.46 3.48
C ARG A 28 -6.78 1.92 4.07
N LYS A 29 -6.24 0.83 3.50
CA LYS A 29 -4.97 0.24 3.94
C LYS A 29 -3.83 1.24 3.92
N ILE A 30 -3.74 2.07 2.89
CA ILE A 30 -2.70 3.12 2.80
C ILE A 30 -2.89 4.17 3.89
N ASN A 31 -4.10 4.71 4.05
CA ASN A 31 -4.33 5.84 4.96
C ASN A 31 -4.37 5.44 6.43
N GLU A 32 -4.80 4.22 6.75
CA GLU A 32 -4.97 3.75 8.12
C GLU A 32 -3.81 2.82 8.52
N GLU A 33 -3.72 1.63 7.93
CA GLU A 33 -2.77 0.59 8.32
C GLU A 33 -1.31 1.02 8.07
N LEU A 34 -0.99 1.40 6.83
CA LEU A 34 0.39 1.78 6.46
C LEU A 34 0.87 3.03 7.19
N THR A 35 -0.03 4.00 7.43
CA THR A 35 0.29 5.19 8.24
C THR A 35 0.73 4.80 9.65
N GLU A 36 0.02 3.87 10.28
CA GLU A 36 0.35 3.41 11.63
C GLU A 36 1.64 2.58 11.64
N ASP A 37 1.82 1.70 10.65
CA ASP A 37 3.06 0.93 10.49
C ASP A 37 4.27 1.88 10.31
N VAL A 38 4.14 2.92 9.50
CA VAL A 38 5.21 3.93 9.30
C VAL A 38 5.56 4.64 10.62
N ARG A 39 4.58 5.01 11.44
CA ARG A 39 4.83 5.60 12.76
C ARG A 39 5.57 4.63 13.67
N LEU A 40 5.15 3.37 13.72
CA LEU A 40 5.79 2.35 14.54
C LEU A 40 7.25 2.13 14.13
N LEU A 41 7.52 2.11 12.82
CA LEU A 41 8.89 2.00 12.29
C LEU A 41 9.71 3.25 12.63
N GLU A 42 9.16 4.46 12.49
CA GLU A 42 9.85 5.69 12.85
C GLU A 42 10.27 5.73 14.32
N GLU A 43 9.41 5.23 15.21
CA GLU A 43 9.66 5.23 16.66
C GLU A 43 10.64 4.13 17.09
N ASN A 44 10.55 2.93 16.51
CA ASN A 44 11.24 1.75 17.04
C ASN A 44 12.39 1.24 16.15
N HIS A 45 12.29 1.41 14.83
CA HIS A 45 13.19 0.81 13.83
C HIS A 45 13.40 1.75 12.61
N PRO A 46 14.02 2.92 12.80
CA PRO A 46 14.17 3.92 11.73
C PRO A 46 14.99 3.43 10.53
N GLU A 47 15.85 2.43 10.71
CA GLU A 47 16.56 1.74 9.63
C GLU A 47 15.61 1.03 8.66
N LEU A 48 14.60 0.32 9.18
CA LEU A 48 13.60 -0.37 8.36
C LEU A 48 12.67 0.61 7.64
N LEU A 49 12.39 1.76 8.27
CA LEU A 49 11.67 2.84 7.60
C LEU A 49 12.47 3.41 6.42
N THR A 50 13.79 3.49 6.55
CA THR A 50 14.68 3.94 5.47
C THR A 50 14.64 2.94 4.32
N GLU A 51 14.81 1.64 4.61
CA GLU A 51 14.69 0.59 3.58
C GLU A 51 13.32 0.61 2.88
N LEU A 52 12.22 0.80 3.63
CA LEU A 52 10.88 0.91 3.05
C LEU A 52 10.77 2.14 2.13
N ARG A 53 11.31 3.28 2.54
CA ARG A 53 11.33 4.51 1.73
C ARG A 53 12.15 4.33 0.48
N ASP A 54 13.30 3.68 0.56
CA ASP A 54 14.12 3.40 -0.61
C ASP A 54 13.31 2.59 -1.64
N VAL A 55 12.66 1.49 -1.24
CA VAL A 55 11.85 0.68 -2.16
C VAL A 55 10.65 1.43 -2.77
N VAL A 56 10.03 2.37 -2.03
CA VAL A 56 8.82 3.08 -2.48
C VAL A 56 9.13 4.38 -3.23
N CYS A 57 10.26 5.01 -2.91
CA CYS A 57 10.67 6.30 -3.46
C CYS A 57 11.85 6.19 -4.44
N GLU A 58 12.34 4.98 -4.75
CA GLU A 58 13.23 4.71 -5.88
C GLU A 58 12.47 4.91 -7.20
N ASP A 59 12.20 6.18 -7.54
CA ASP A 59 11.89 6.72 -8.86
C ASP A 59 11.92 8.27 -8.76
N ASP A 60 13.06 8.87 -9.13
CA ASP A 60 13.13 10.24 -9.70
C ASP A 60 12.60 10.22 -11.15
#